data_AF-A0A838PZA0-F1
#
_entry.id   AF-A0A838PZA0-F1
#
_cell.length_a   1.000
_cell.length_b   1.000
_cell.length_c   1.000
_cell.angle_alpha   90.00
_cell.angle_beta   90.00
_cell.angle_gamma   90.00
#
_symmetry.space_group_name_H-M   'P 1'
#
loop_
_entity.id
_entity.type
_entity.pdbx_description
1 polymer ?
#
loop_
_entity_poly.entity_id
_entity_poly.type
_entity_poly.pdbx_seq_one_letter_code
_entity_poly.pdbx_strand_id
1 'polypeptide(L)'
;MCCHLCGRWFRHLGAHIRVHGLDAAGYRERLGLLKTGPLAAADVSAAIANRQRAAYQANPAVRERFADGQAMARSGRLAWLARRSSITPQRASGRAEKLAAGRVTRATRRDEALTQRLTDLGATDLHSYLREHYAAGASLNSLAQATGLGRKRLRDEVVATGITVRAPGDTTAVGRRSRAVTADAEAAARLATDDLVGWLRHRRADGWSRTRLGTAVGHSAQWVRWRLEG
;
A
#
# COMPACT_ATOMS: atom_id res chain seq x y z
N MET A 1 22.51 21.63 13.66
CA MET A 1 23.26 21.09 12.51
C MET A 1 24.75 21.23 12.78
N CYS A 2 25.57 20.25 12.41
CA CYS A 2 27.02 20.28 12.65
C CYS A 2 27.76 20.94 11.47
N CYS A 3 28.76 21.78 11.75
CA CYS A 3 29.70 22.23 10.74
C CYS A 3 30.79 21.16 10.54
N HIS A 4 30.83 20.52 9.37
CA HIS A 4 31.80 19.46 9.09
C HIS A 4 33.27 19.91 9.04
N LEU A 5 33.55 21.22 8.99
CA LEU A 5 34.93 21.73 8.98
C LEU A 5 35.51 21.88 10.39
N CYS A 6 34.66 22.14 11.39
CA CYS A 6 35.12 22.41 12.76
C CYS A 6 34.40 21.57 13.84
N GLY A 7 33.46 20.71 13.45
CA GLY A 7 32.71 19.83 14.35
C GLY A 7 31.70 20.53 15.28
N ARG A 8 31.58 21.86 15.22
CA ARG A 8 30.70 22.62 16.12
C ARG A 8 29.24 22.61 15.65
N TRP A 9 28.32 22.67 16.61
CA TRP A 9 26.88 22.65 16.35
C TRP A 9 26.29 24.07 16.30
N PHE A 10 25.49 24.32 15.26
CA PHE A 10 24.83 25.62 15.04
C PHE A 10 23.36 25.45 14.65
N ARG A 11 22.57 26.47 14.97
CA ARG A 11 21.18 26.62 14.49
C ARG A 11 21.12 27.16 13.06
N HIS A 12 22.06 28.04 12.70
CA HIS A 12 22.27 28.57 11.36
C HIS A 12 23.75 28.49 10.98
N LEU A 13 24.07 27.71 9.95
CA LEU A 13 25.44 27.56 9.47
C LEU A 13 25.87 28.70 8.54
N GLY A 14 24.92 29.34 7.86
CA GLY A 14 25.20 30.32 6.80
C GLY A 14 26.07 31.50 7.22
N ALA A 15 25.93 31.98 8.47
CA ALA A 15 26.81 33.03 9.00
C ALA A 15 28.18 32.45 9.39
N HIS A 16 28.20 31.25 9.99
CA HIS A 16 29.42 30.62 10.48
C HIS A 16 30.37 30.19 9.35
N ILE A 17 29.87 29.67 8.23
CA ILE A 17 30.73 29.18 7.13
C ILE A 17 31.61 30.27 6.52
N ARG A 18 31.25 31.55 6.66
CA ARG A 18 32.08 32.68 6.23
C ARG A 18 33.39 32.77 7.00
N VAL A 19 33.43 32.28 8.25
CA VAL A 19 34.67 32.17 9.04
C VAL A 19 35.67 31.22 8.37
N HIS A 20 35.17 30.27 7.57
CA HIS A 20 36.00 29.35 6.77
C HIS A 20 36.28 29.89 5.36
N GLY A 21 35.96 31.15 5.07
CA GLY A 21 36.11 31.74 3.74
C GLY A 21 35.17 31.14 2.69
N LEU A 22 34.10 30.45 3.11
CA LEU A 22 33.16 29.79 2.21
C LEU A 22 31.81 30.48 2.25
N ASP A 23 31.19 30.59 1.07
CA ASP A 23 29.76 30.85 0.98
C ASP A 23 28.95 29.53 1.05
N ALA A 24 27.62 29.65 0.98
CA ALA A 24 26.75 28.50 1.08
C ALA A 24 26.86 27.54 -0.13
N ALA A 25 27.33 28.01 -1.29
CA ALA A 25 27.50 27.17 -2.47
C ALA A 25 28.81 26.38 -2.37
N GLY A 26 29.93 27.08 -2.13
CA GLY A 26 31.25 26.50 -1.93
C GLY A 26 31.32 25.56 -0.73
N TYR A 27 30.61 25.87 0.37
CA TYR A 27 30.50 24.94 1.49
C TYR A 27 29.84 23.62 1.11
N ARG A 28 28.76 23.67 0.30
CA ARG A 28 28.05 22.47 -0.12
C ARG A 28 28.84 21.67 -1.14
N GLU A 29 29.44 22.35 -2.11
CA GLU A 29 30.29 21.72 -3.12
C GLU A 29 31.48 21.00 -2.47
N ARG A 30 32.22 21.70 -1.60
CA ARG A 30 33.38 21.15 -0.91
C ARG A 30 33.07 19.90 -0.09
N LEU A 31 31.85 19.81 0.47
CA LEU A 31 31.44 18.70 1.31
C LEU A 31 30.51 17.70 0.60
N GLY A 32 30.31 17.83 -0.72
CA GLY A 32 29.41 16.96 -1.47
C GLY A 32 27.93 17.03 -1.03
N LEU A 33 27.51 18.12 -0.36
CA LEU A 33 26.15 18.30 0.11
C LEU A 33 25.20 18.71 -1.03
N LEU A 34 23.92 18.37 -0.87
CA LEU A 34 22.89 18.80 -1.82
C LEU A 34 22.84 20.33 -1.94
N LYS A 35 22.91 20.86 -3.16
CA LYS A 35 22.80 22.30 -3.45
C LYS A 35 21.59 22.99 -2.78
N THR A 36 20.48 22.28 -2.68
CA THR A 36 19.24 22.76 -2.06
C THR A 36 19.06 22.34 -0.60
N GLY A 37 20.04 21.66 0.00
CA GLY A 37 19.99 21.28 1.41
C GLY A 37 19.96 22.53 2.30
N PRO A 38 19.05 22.62 3.28
CA PRO A 38 19.02 23.74 4.20
C PRO A 38 20.32 23.77 5.01
N LEU A 39 20.87 24.97 5.22
CA LEU A 39 21.99 25.21 6.15
C LEU A 39 21.48 25.79 7.49
N ALA A 40 20.24 25.46 7.83
CA ALA A 40 19.58 25.80 9.07
C ALA A 40 19.05 24.51 9.71
N ALA A 41 18.94 24.51 11.04
CA ALA A 41 18.31 23.42 11.77
C ALA A 41 16.81 23.30 11.40
N ALA A 42 16.25 22.09 11.55
CA ALA A 42 14.89 21.79 11.09
C ALA A 42 13.82 22.65 11.77
N ASP A 43 13.96 22.88 13.08
CA ASP A 43 13.11 23.75 13.90
C ASP A 43 13.12 25.19 13.37
N VAL A 44 14.30 25.69 13.02
CA VAL A 44 14.49 27.04 12.46
C VAL A 44 13.87 27.15 11.07
N SER A 45 14.08 26.16 10.21
CA SER A 45 13.44 26.11 8.89
C SER A 45 11.92 26.07 9.01
N ALA A 46 11.37 25.31 9.97
CA ALA A 46 9.93 25.26 10.23
C ALA A 46 9.39 26.63 10.72
N ALA A 47 10.10 27.30 11.63
CA ALA A 47 9.72 28.62 12.13
C ALA A 47 9.70 29.68 11.01
N ILE A 48 10.71 29.68 10.12
CA ILE A 48 10.76 30.58 8.95
C ILE A 48 9.57 30.29 8.02
N ALA A 49 9.31 29.02 7.70
CA ALA A 49 8.21 28.64 6.83
C ALA A 49 6.84 29.07 7.39
N ASN A 50 6.63 28.91 8.70
CA ASN A 50 5.40 29.35 9.37
C ASN A 50 5.23 30.88 9.29
N ARG A 51 6.30 31.64 9.54
CA ARG A 51 6.28 33.11 9.41
C ARG A 51 5.96 33.55 7.97
N GLN A 52 6.58 32.92 6.98
CA GLN A 52 6.32 33.22 5.57
C GLN A 52 4.88 32.90 5.18
N ARG A 53 4.32 31.78 5.66
CA ARG A 53 2.92 31.42 5.44
C ARG A 53 1.96 32.44 6.05
N ALA A 54 2.20 32.83 7.30
CA ALA A 54 1.40 33.85 7.97
C ALA A 54 1.46 35.20 7.23
N ALA A 55 2.65 35.62 6.79
CA ALA A 55 2.82 36.84 6.02
C ALA A 55 2.09 36.78 4.66
N TYR A 56 2.17 35.65 3.96
CA TYR A 56 1.45 35.43 2.71
C TYR A 56 -0.08 35.51 2.88
N GLN A 57 -0.60 34.95 3.98
CA GLN A 57 -2.02 34.99 4.30
C GLN A 57 -2.49 36.40 4.69
N ALA A 58 -1.72 37.11 5.50
CA ALA A 58 -2.10 38.42 6.03
C ALA A 58 -1.91 39.57 5.02
N ASN A 59 -0.96 39.47 4.09
CA ASN A 59 -0.57 40.62 3.26
C ASN A 59 -0.91 40.44 1.76
N PRO A 60 -1.88 41.22 1.22
CA PRO A 60 -2.23 41.20 -0.20
C PRO A 60 -1.06 41.50 -1.15
N ALA A 61 -0.20 42.47 -0.82
CA ALA A 61 0.95 42.84 -1.65
C ALA A 61 2.02 41.72 -1.69
N VAL A 62 2.07 40.85 -0.69
CA VAL A 62 2.90 39.64 -0.76
C VAL A 62 2.28 38.65 -1.76
N ARG A 63 0.96 38.45 -1.74
CA ARG A 63 0.29 37.56 -2.70
C ARG A 63 0.43 38.02 -4.14
N GLU A 64 0.27 39.31 -4.38
CA GLU A 64 0.45 39.94 -5.69
C GLU A 64 1.86 39.68 -6.24
N ARG A 65 2.90 39.84 -5.41
CA ARG A 65 4.28 39.51 -5.78
C ARG A 65 4.51 38.04 -6.15
N PHE A 66 3.64 37.13 -5.70
CA PHE A 66 3.68 35.71 -6.06
C PHE A 66 2.70 35.32 -7.17
N ALA A 67 1.89 36.26 -7.70
CA ALA A 67 0.82 35.96 -8.65
C ALA A 67 1.34 35.27 -9.92
N ASP A 68 2.44 35.77 -10.49
CA ASP A 68 3.07 35.20 -11.68
C ASP A 68 3.58 33.77 -11.44
N GLY A 69 4.20 33.53 -10.29
CA GLY A 69 4.64 32.20 -9.86
C GLY A 69 3.46 31.22 -9.77
N GLN A 70 2.33 31.68 -9.25
CA GLN A 70 1.12 30.87 -9.16
C GLN A 70 0.49 30.61 -10.54
N ALA A 71 0.45 31.62 -11.42
CA ALA A 71 -0.03 31.45 -12.78
C ALA A 71 0.82 30.41 -13.54
N MET A 72 2.16 30.47 -13.39
CA MET A 72 3.06 29.48 -13.95
C MET A 72 2.93 28.08 -13.32
N ALA A 73 2.60 27.98 -12.03
CA ALA A 73 2.30 26.71 -11.38
C ALA A 73 1.02 26.08 -11.93
N ARG A 74 -0.07 26.87 -12.02
CA ARG A 74 -1.39 26.42 -12.49
C ARG A 74 -1.38 26.00 -13.96
N SER A 75 -0.65 26.73 -14.80
CA SER A 75 -0.48 26.41 -16.23
C SER A 75 0.47 25.23 -16.49
N GLY A 76 1.10 24.66 -15.46
CA GLY A 76 2.10 23.60 -15.62
C GLY A 76 3.45 24.06 -16.18
N ARG A 77 3.60 25.36 -16.49
CA ARG A 77 4.85 25.95 -17.02
C ARG A 77 6.03 25.75 -16.07
N LEU A 78 5.82 25.87 -14.76
CA LEU A 78 6.87 25.56 -13.77
C LEU A 78 7.32 24.10 -13.81
N ALA A 79 6.38 23.16 -13.95
CA ALA A 79 6.71 21.73 -14.04
C ALA A 79 7.49 21.42 -15.34
N TRP A 80 7.11 22.06 -16.45
CA TRP A 80 7.83 21.94 -17.71
C TRP A 80 9.25 22.52 -17.63
N LEU A 81 9.43 23.70 -17.03
CA LEU A 81 10.74 24.31 -16.78
C LEU A 81 11.60 23.42 -15.87
N ALA A 82 11.01 22.86 -14.81
CA ALA A 82 11.71 21.95 -13.91
C ALA A 82 12.13 20.64 -14.58
N ARG A 83 11.33 20.09 -15.51
CA ARG A 83 11.69 18.89 -16.29
C ARG A 83 12.86 19.15 -17.26
N ARG A 84 12.97 20.39 -17.78
CA ARG A 84 14.09 20.82 -18.62
C ARG A 84 15.36 21.08 -17.83
N SER A 85 15.27 21.28 -16.52
CA SER A 85 16.46 21.30 -15.66
C SER A 85 16.99 19.88 -15.49
N SER A 86 18.27 19.67 -15.81
CA SER A 86 18.91 18.37 -15.65
C SER A 86 18.81 17.89 -14.20
N ILE A 87 18.36 16.65 -14.00
CA ILE A 87 18.41 16.01 -12.69
C ILE A 87 19.89 15.84 -12.37
N THR A 88 20.39 16.60 -11.39
CA THR A 88 21.78 16.41 -10.96
C THR A 88 21.92 15.02 -10.32
N PRO A 89 23.06 14.33 -10.48
CA PRO A 89 23.29 13.00 -9.90
C PRO A 89 22.95 12.92 -8.41
N GLN A 90 23.21 14.00 -7.66
CA GLN A 90 22.91 14.06 -6.23
C GLN A 90 21.39 14.04 -5.93
N ARG A 91 20.56 14.67 -6.78
CA ARG A 91 19.09 14.60 -6.63
C ARG A 91 18.56 13.21 -6.96
N ALA A 92 19.17 12.53 -7.93
CA ALA A 92 18.82 11.14 -8.24
C ALA A 92 19.14 10.21 -7.06
N SER A 93 20.34 10.32 -6.47
CA SER A 93 20.74 9.52 -5.30
C SER A 93 19.81 9.75 -4.10
N GLY A 94 19.59 11.02 -3.72
CA GLY A 94 18.72 11.33 -2.58
C GLY A 94 17.26 10.90 -2.80
N ARG A 95 16.79 10.83 -4.05
CA ARG A 95 15.48 10.26 -4.38
C ARG A 95 15.48 8.74 -4.22
N ALA A 96 16.53 8.06 -4.69
CA ALA A 96 16.67 6.62 -4.57
C ALA A 96 16.71 6.18 -3.10
N GLU A 97 17.48 6.87 -2.26
CA GLU A 97 17.55 6.62 -0.81
C GLU A 97 16.19 6.78 -0.13
N LYS A 98 15.47 7.87 -0.42
CA LYS A 98 14.12 8.08 0.12
C LYS A 98 13.13 6.99 -0.31
N LEU A 99 13.22 6.55 -1.57
CA LEU A 99 12.40 5.45 -2.07
C LEU A 99 12.77 4.13 -1.39
N ALA A 100 14.05 3.86 -1.18
CA ALA A 100 14.53 2.67 -0.47
C ALA A 100 14.04 2.66 0.98
N ALA A 101 14.23 3.76 1.71
CA ALA A 101 13.71 3.92 3.08
C ALA A 101 12.19 3.72 3.13
N GLY A 102 11.45 4.32 2.18
CA GLY A 102 10.00 4.13 2.08
C GLY A 102 9.59 2.67 1.81
N ARG A 103 10.38 1.92 1.04
CA ARG A 103 10.14 0.48 0.80
C ARG A 103 10.38 -0.34 2.06
N VAL A 104 11.44 -0.04 2.83
CA VAL A 104 11.73 -0.71 4.12
C VAL A 104 10.56 -0.50 5.08
N THR A 105 10.13 0.74 5.31
CA THR A 105 8.99 1.04 6.20
C THR A 105 7.71 0.30 5.78
N ARG A 106 7.43 0.21 4.47
CA ARG A 106 6.28 -0.54 3.96
C ARG A 106 6.45 -2.06 4.06
N ALA A 107 7.67 -2.58 4.05
CA ALA A 107 7.93 -3.99 4.30
C ALA A 107 7.64 -4.32 5.76
N THR A 108 8.22 -3.57 6.70
CA THR A 108 7.99 -3.74 8.14
C THR A 108 6.51 -3.73 8.50
N ARG A 109 5.74 -2.73 8.04
CA ARG A 109 4.29 -2.69 8.29
C ARG A 109 3.51 -3.88 7.72
N ARG A 110 3.95 -4.42 6.58
CA ARG A 110 3.32 -5.61 5.98
C ARG A 110 3.63 -6.86 6.78
N ASP A 111 4.84 -6.97 7.31
CA ASP A 111 5.24 -8.11 8.12
C ASP A 111 4.57 -8.04 9.50
N GLU A 112 4.47 -6.86 10.13
CA GLU A 112 3.67 -6.64 11.35
C GLU A 112 2.20 -7.03 11.14
N ALA A 113 1.58 -6.60 10.04
CA ALA A 113 0.20 -6.95 9.72
C ALA A 113 0.00 -8.45 9.49
N LEU A 114 1.00 -9.14 8.92
CA LEU A 114 0.98 -10.59 8.75
C LEU A 114 1.08 -11.30 10.09
N THR A 115 2.00 -10.88 10.96
CA THR A 115 2.16 -11.43 12.31
C THR A 115 0.87 -11.28 13.12
N GLN A 116 0.23 -10.12 13.06
CA GLN A 116 -1.05 -9.91 13.73
C GLN A 116 -2.13 -10.88 13.22
N ARG A 117 -2.27 -11.03 11.90
CA ARG A 117 -3.26 -11.97 11.32
C ARG A 117 -2.99 -13.41 11.72
N LEU A 118 -1.73 -13.84 11.74
CA LEU A 118 -1.38 -15.19 12.19
C LEU A 118 -1.77 -15.39 13.66
N THR A 119 -1.51 -14.38 14.50
CA THR A 119 -1.93 -14.39 15.91
C THR A 119 -3.45 -14.51 16.04
N ASP A 120 -4.21 -13.72 15.25
CA ASP A 120 -5.68 -13.78 15.25
C ASP A 120 -6.23 -15.14 14.76
N LEU A 121 -5.47 -15.82 13.92
CA LEU A 121 -5.76 -17.18 13.44
C LEU A 121 -5.28 -18.28 14.40
N GLY A 122 -4.65 -17.92 15.53
CA GLY A 122 -4.09 -18.86 16.50
C GLY A 122 -2.81 -19.57 16.02
N ALA A 123 -2.14 -19.03 15.00
CA ALA A 123 -0.93 -19.59 14.43
C ALA A 123 0.34 -18.92 14.97
N THR A 124 1.32 -19.74 15.36
CA THR A 124 2.62 -19.27 15.85
C THR A 124 3.48 -18.66 14.74
N ASP A 125 3.46 -19.25 13.54
CA ASP A 125 4.25 -18.81 12.39
C ASP A 125 3.57 -19.17 11.07
N LEU A 126 3.98 -18.46 10.00
CA LEU A 126 3.39 -18.64 8.67
C LEU A 126 3.61 -20.05 8.13
N HIS A 127 4.80 -20.63 8.29
CA HIS A 127 5.16 -21.89 7.65
C HIS A 127 4.41 -23.06 8.28
N SER A 128 4.26 -23.08 9.60
CA SER A 128 3.45 -24.06 10.31
C SER A 128 1.98 -23.95 9.92
N TYR A 129 1.43 -22.73 9.89
CA TYR A 129 0.06 -22.46 9.43
C TYR A 129 -0.19 -22.98 8.01
N LEU A 130 0.72 -22.65 7.07
CA LEU A 130 0.59 -23.10 5.68
C LEU A 130 0.64 -24.62 5.59
N ARG A 131 1.54 -25.28 6.33
CA ARG A 131 1.69 -26.74 6.30
C ARG A 131 0.44 -27.45 6.80
N GLU A 132 -0.08 -27.03 7.95
CA GLU A 132 -1.27 -27.60 8.56
C GLU A 132 -2.50 -27.39 7.66
N HIS A 133 -2.81 -26.16 7.29
CA HIS A 133 -4.01 -25.86 6.55
C HIS A 133 -3.96 -26.37 5.11
N TYR A 134 -2.78 -26.37 4.47
CA TYR A 134 -2.65 -26.94 3.14
C TYR A 134 -2.77 -28.46 3.15
N ALA A 135 -2.21 -29.16 4.16
CA ALA A 135 -2.41 -30.59 4.37
C ALA A 135 -3.88 -30.93 4.64
N ALA A 136 -4.57 -30.09 5.40
CA ALA A 136 -6.02 -30.15 5.61
C ALA A 136 -6.85 -29.84 4.34
N GLY A 137 -6.20 -29.53 3.21
CA GLY A 137 -6.86 -29.38 1.91
C GLY A 137 -7.32 -27.96 1.59
N ALA A 138 -6.89 -26.94 2.34
CA ALA A 138 -7.14 -25.54 2.02
C ALA A 138 -6.57 -25.18 0.64
N SER A 139 -7.23 -24.22 -0.02
CA SER A 139 -6.81 -23.70 -1.31
C SER A 139 -5.82 -22.54 -1.14
N LEU A 140 -5.02 -22.26 -2.17
CA LEU A 140 -4.17 -21.06 -2.16
C LEU A 140 -4.97 -19.76 -2.04
N ASN A 141 -6.20 -19.71 -2.56
CA ASN A 141 -7.05 -18.53 -2.44
C ASN A 141 -7.53 -18.32 -1.00
N SER A 142 -7.99 -19.38 -0.32
CA SER A 142 -8.41 -19.29 1.07
C SER A 142 -7.25 -18.91 1.99
N LEU A 143 -6.06 -19.48 1.74
CA LEU A 143 -4.85 -19.12 2.47
C LEU A 143 -4.42 -17.67 2.20
N ALA A 144 -4.53 -17.18 0.96
CA ALA A 144 -4.25 -15.79 0.62
C ALA A 144 -5.21 -14.82 1.32
N GLN A 145 -6.50 -15.17 1.39
CA GLN A 145 -7.50 -14.36 2.08
C GLN A 145 -7.22 -14.29 3.59
N ALA A 146 -6.94 -15.44 4.22
CA ALA A 146 -6.63 -15.50 5.65
C ALA A 146 -5.34 -14.73 6.00
N THR A 147 -4.26 -14.97 5.27
CA THR A 147 -2.95 -14.37 5.56
C THR A 147 -2.78 -12.94 5.02
N GLY A 148 -3.58 -12.52 4.05
CA GLY A 148 -3.39 -11.25 3.33
C GLY A 148 -2.24 -11.23 2.34
N LEU A 149 -1.61 -12.38 2.10
CA LEU A 149 -0.50 -12.49 1.17
C LEU A 149 -0.98 -12.47 -0.28
N GLY A 150 -0.25 -11.77 -1.14
CA GLY A 150 -0.45 -11.88 -2.58
C GLY A 150 -0.13 -13.30 -3.07
N ARG A 151 -0.88 -13.80 -4.07
CA ARG A 151 -0.77 -15.19 -4.57
C ARG A 151 0.64 -15.62 -4.93
N LYS A 152 1.46 -14.73 -5.52
CA LYS A 152 2.85 -15.04 -5.86
C LYS A 152 3.67 -15.36 -4.60
N ARG A 153 3.71 -14.42 -3.64
CA ARG A 153 4.41 -14.61 -2.36
C ARG A 153 3.93 -15.86 -1.65
N LEU A 154 2.61 -16.06 -1.58
CA LEU A 154 2.06 -17.26 -0.94
C LEU A 154 2.56 -18.56 -1.60
N ARG A 155 2.62 -18.61 -2.94
CA ARG A 155 3.17 -19.77 -3.65
C ARG A 155 4.64 -20.00 -3.30
N ASP A 156 5.43 -18.93 -3.28
CA ASP A 156 6.86 -19.00 -2.95
C ASP A 156 7.05 -19.51 -1.50
N GLU A 157 6.23 -19.04 -0.55
CA GLU A 157 6.25 -19.50 0.85
C GLU A 157 5.82 -20.97 0.98
N VAL A 158 4.77 -21.40 0.27
CA VAL A 158 4.34 -22.81 0.28
C VAL A 158 5.44 -23.72 -0.26
N VAL A 159 6.10 -23.33 -1.36
CA VAL A 159 7.24 -24.09 -1.89
C VAL A 159 8.41 -24.10 -0.89
N ALA A 160 8.68 -22.98 -0.21
CA ALA A 160 9.73 -22.90 0.82
C ALA A 160 9.46 -23.83 2.01
N THR A 161 8.20 -24.17 2.30
CA THR A 161 7.85 -25.19 3.30
C THR A 161 8.05 -26.65 2.85
N GLY A 162 8.55 -26.86 1.63
CA GLY A 162 8.75 -28.20 1.05
C GLY A 162 7.48 -28.83 0.47
N ILE A 163 6.40 -28.06 0.34
CA ILE A 163 5.12 -28.55 -0.19
C ILE A 163 5.09 -28.35 -1.71
N THR A 164 4.86 -29.43 -2.44
CA THR A 164 4.56 -29.35 -3.87
C THR A 164 3.16 -28.75 -4.08
N VAL A 165 3.12 -27.64 -4.80
CA VAL A 165 1.86 -26.96 -5.10
C VAL A 165 1.03 -27.81 -6.06
N ARG A 166 -0.26 -28.01 -5.73
CA ARG A 166 -1.21 -28.79 -6.52
C ARG A 166 -1.37 -28.15 -7.90
N ALA A 167 -1.53 -29.00 -8.91
CA ALA A 167 -1.77 -28.53 -10.27
C ALA A 167 -3.08 -27.72 -10.36
N PRO A 168 -3.16 -26.72 -11.25
CA PRO A 168 -4.42 -26.07 -11.55
C PRO A 168 -5.50 -27.10 -11.92
N GLY A 169 -6.67 -27.02 -11.26
CA GLY A 169 -7.78 -27.94 -11.49
C GLY A 169 -7.81 -29.15 -10.56
N ASP A 170 -6.72 -29.45 -9.86
CA ASP A 170 -6.67 -30.54 -8.89
C ASP A 170 -7.34 -30.08 -7.57
N THR A 171 -8.51 -30.66 -7.26
CA THR A 171 -9.39 -30.13 -6.20
C THR A 171 -9.68 -31.17 -5.13
N THR A 172 -9.28 -30.86 -3.90
CA THR A 172 -9.54 -31.70 -2.73
C THR A 172 -11.04 -31.70 -2.38
N ALA A 173 -11.51 -32.71 -1.64
CA ALA A 173 -12.88 -32.73 -1.11
C ALA A 173 -13.17 -31.50 -0.24
N VAL A 174 -12.20 -31.06 0.56
CA VAL A 174 -12.27 -29.86 1.38
C VAL A 174 -12.37 -28.60 0.50
N GLY A 175 -11.56 -28.49 -0.54
CA GLY A 175 -11.64 -27.38 -1.50
C GLY A 175 -12.94 -27.35 -2.29
N ARG A 176 -13.56 -28.51 -2.58
CA ARG A 176 -14.91 -28.59 -3.15
C ARG A 176 -15.97 -28.07 -2.17
N ARG A 177 -15.92 -28.48 -0.90
CA ARG A 177 -16.84 -27.99 0.14
C ARG A 177 -16.70 -26.49 0.38
N SER A 178 -15.48 -25.99 0.52
CA SER A 178 -15.23 -24.55 0.72
C SER A 178 -15.77 -23.71 -0.43
N ARG A 179 -15.56 -24.12 -1.69
CA ARG A 179 -16.15 -23.43 -2.86
C ARG A 179 -17.67 -23.45 -2.87
N ALA A 180 -18.28 -24.56 -2.43
CA ALA A 180 -19.73 -24.64 -2.31
C ALA A 180 -20.25 -23.63 -1.27
N VAL A 181 -19.63 -23.56 -0.09
CA VAL A 181 -19.98 -22.59 0.96
C VAL A 181 -19.82 -21.15 0.48
N THR A 182 -18.71 -20.82 -0.21
CA THR A 182 -18.51 -19.47 -0.75
C THR A 182 -19.56 -19.13 -1.81
N ALA A 183 -19.88 -20.05 -2.72
CA ALA A 183 -20.92 -19.84 -3.72
C ALA A 183 -22.30 -19.65 -3.08
N ASP A 184 -22.61 -20.40 -2.02
CA ASP A 184 -23.87 -20.24 -1.27
C ASP A 184 -23.90 -18.85 -0.61
N ALA A 185 -22.82 -18.40 0.03
CA ALA A 185 -22.74 -17.07 0.65
C ALA A 185 -22.86 -15.92 -0.36
N GLU A 186 -22.22 -16.02 -1.52
CA GLU A 186 -22.33 -15.02 -2.60
C GLU A 186 -23.76 -14.93 -3.17
N ALA A 187 -24.41 -16.09 -3.35
CA ALA A 187 -25.80 -16.15 -3.78
C ALA A 187 -26.75 -15.56 -2.73
N ALA A 188 -26.54 -15.85 -1.45
CA ALA A 188 -27.31 -15.30 -0.33
C ALA A 188 -27.17 -13.76 -0.26
N ALA A 189 -25.95 -13.25 -0.34
CA ALA A 189 -25.68 -11.81 -0.35
C ALA A 189 -26.33 -11.09 -1.54
N ARG A 190 -26.30 -11.68 -2.74
CA ARG A 190 -26.96 -11.12 -3.94
C ARG A 190 -28.47 -10.96 -3.77
N LEU A 191 -29.09 -11.87 -3.02
CA LEU A 191 -30.52 -11.88 -2.76
C LEU A 191 -30.90 -11.12 -1.47
N ALA A 192 -29.91 -10.60 -0.74
CA ALA A 192 -30.09 -10.03 0.59
C ALA A 192 -30.89 -10.96 1.53
N THR A 193 -30.56 -12.25 1.51
CA THR A 193 -31.19 -13.27 2.36
C THR A 193 -30.14 -13.95 3.24
N ASP A 194 -30.51 -14.26 4.48
CA ASP A 194 -29.67 -15.05 5.39
C ASP A 194 -29.91 -16.56 5.24
N ASP A 195 -31.06 -16.96 4.67
CA ASP A 195 -31.41 -18.34 4.37
C ASP A 195 -31.65 -18.52 2.87
N LEU A 196 -30.60 -18.94 2.17
CA LEU A 196 -30.66 -19.20 0.74
C LEU A 196 -31.57 -20.39 0.38
N VAL A 197 -31.53 -21.46 1.19
CA VAL A 197 -32.28 -22.68 0.89
C VAL A 197 -33.78 -22.45 1.12
N GLY A 198 -34.14 -21.76 2.21
CA GLY A 198 -35.51 -21.31 2.47
C GLY A 198 -36.03 -20.41 1.36
N TRP A 199 -35.22 -19.44 0.92
CA TRP A 199 -35.59 -18.57 -0.21
C TRP A 199 -35.85 -19.37 -1.49
N LEU A 200 -34.98 -20.32 -1.84
CA LEU A 200 -35.14 -21.17 -3.03
C LEU A 200 -36.42 -22.02 -2.95
N ARG A 201 -36.71 -22.62 -1.78
CA ARG A 201 -37.93 -23.43 -1.57
C ARG A 201 -39.19 -22.58 -1.66
N HIS A 202 -39.20 -21.42 -1.02
CA HIS A 202 -40.32 -20.48 -1.07
C HIS A 202 -40.63 -20.06 -2.51
N ARG A 203 -39.60 -19.63 -3.27
CA ARG A 203 -39.78 -19.26 -4.68
C ARG A 203 -40.18 -20.43 -5.57
N ARG A 204 -39.74 -21.65 -5.24
CA ARG A 204 -40.18 -22.85 -5.96
C ARG A 204 -41.67 -23.11 -5.74
N ALA A 205 -42.19 -22.87 -4.53
CA ALA A 205 -43.62 -22.96 -4.20
C ALA A 205 -44.44 -21.87 -4.93
N ASP A 206 -43.86 -20.67 -5.13
CA ASP A 206 -44.44 -19.61 -5.99
C ASP A 206 -44.44 -19.96 -7.49
N GLY A 207 -44.07 -21.18 -7.87
CA GLY A 207 -44.08 -21.66 -9.26
C GLY A 207 -42.85 -21.29 -10.08
N TRP A 208 -41.79 -20.72 -9.49
CA TRP A 208 -40.59 -20.37 -10.25
C TRP A 208 -39.89 -21.61 -10.80
N SER A 209 -39.47 -21.56 -12.07
CA SER A 209 -38.68 -22.63 -12.70
C SER A 209 -37.24 -22.63 -12.18
N ARG A 210 -36.57 -23.79 -12.18
CA ARG A 210 -35.17 -23.92 -11.75
C ARG A 210 -34.22 -23.04 -12.57
N THR A 211 -34.49 -22.84 -13.85
CA THR A 211 -33.71 -21.93 -14.70
C THR A 211 -33.82 -20.49 -14.22
N ARG A 212 -35.04 -20.03 -13.91
CA ARG A 212 -35.28 -18.68 -13.39
C ARG A 212 -34.62 -18.46 -12.03
N LEU A 213 -34.71 -19.46 -11.15
CA LEU A 213 -33.99 -19.44 -9.87
C LEU A 213 -32.48 -19.34 -10.09
N GLY A 214 -31.93 -20.15 -11.00
CA GLY A 214 -30.51 -20.12 -11.38
C GLY A 214 -30.06 -18.74 -11.84
N THR A 215 -30.82 -18.09 -12.72
CA THR A 215 -30.55 -16.71 -13.14
C THR A 215 -30.55 -15.73 -11.97
N ALA A 216 -31.51 -15.84 -11.04
CA ALA A 216 -31.61 -14.95 -9.89
C ALA A 216 -30.42 -15.10 -8.92
N VAL A 217 -29.98 -16.32 -8.64
CA VAL A 217 -28.81 -16.57 -7.78
C VAL A 217 -27.47 -16.42 -8.51
N GLY A 218 -27.47 -16.34 -9.85
CA GLY A 218 -26.26 -16.30 -10.66
C GLY A 218 -25.55 -17.65 -10.83
N HIS A 219 -26.29 -18.76 -10.79
CA HIS A 219 -25.76 -20.13 -10.92
C HIS A 219 -26.60 -20.99 -11.88
N SER A 220 -26.12 -22.20 -12.19
CA SER A 220 -26.81 -23.12 -13.09
C SER A 220 -28.06 -23.74 -12.45
N ALA A 221 -29.03 -24.16 -13.29
CA ALA A 221 -30.22 -24.86 -12.82
C ALA A 221 -29.88 -26.18 -12.07
N GLN A 222 -28.77 -26.84 -12.44
CA GLN A 222 -28.28 -28.04 -11.78
C GLN A 222 -27.73 -27.75 -10.37
N TRP A 223 -27.06 -26.61 -10.20
CA TRP A 223 -26.62 -26.15 -8.88
C TRP A 223 -27.81 -25.92 -7.95
N VAL A 224 -28.86 -25.26 -8.46
CA VAL A 224 -30.12 -25.04 -7.71
C VAL A 224 -30.78 -26.37 -7.34
N ARG A 225 -30.80 -27.32 -8.29
CA ARG A 225 -31.35 -28.66 -8.07
C ARG A 225 -30.68 -29.34 -6.86
N TRP A 226 -29.35 -29.34 -6.81
CA TRP A 226 -28.61 -29.98 -5.72
C TRP A 226 -28.87 -29.39 -4.34
N ARG A 227 -29.27 -28.11 -4.21
CA ARG A 227 -29.63 -27.51 -2.91
C ARG A 227 -31.08 -27.78 -2.50
N LEU A 228 -31.95 -28.06 -3.47
CA LEU A 228 -33.35 -28.38 -3.19
C LEU A 228 -33.55 -29.88 -2.87
N GLU A 229 -32.69 -30.74 -3.43
CA GLU A 229 -32.77 -32.21 -3.32
C GLU A 229 -31.77 -32.81 -2.32
N GLY A 230 -30.81 -32.01 -1.84
CA GLY A 230 -29.87 -32.39 -0.76
C GLY A 230 -30.36 -31.92 0.60
#